data_AF-A0A535MGI8-F1
#
_entry.id   AF-A0A535MGI8-F1
#
_cell.length_a   1.000
_cell.length_b   1.000
_cell.length_c   1.000
_cell.angle_alpha   90.00
_cell.angle_beta   90.00
_cell.angle_gamma   90.00
#
_symmetry.space_group_name_H-M   'P 1'
#
loop_
_entity.id
_entity.type
_entity.pdbx_description
1 polymer ?
#
loop_
_entity_poly.entity_id
_entity_poly.type
_entity_poly.pdbx_seq_one_letter_code
_entity_poly.pdbx_strand_id
1 'polypeptide(L)'
;FEQVRLAFVGSYEFFNITNGGDPSTIIEALYNDLLGRPSDPAGKSYWLTHFNVNTIANQFLFSLEGRQVLVESYYTSILHRGFDKSGLDYWTQRLLSGASDEDIIADFLSSDEYFLSH
;
A
#
# COMPACT_ATOMS: atom_id res chain seq x y z
N PHE A 1 9.37 8.27 4.68
CA PHE A 1 9.08 8.27 3.22
C PHE A 1 7.62 7.88 2.88
N GLU A 2 6.69 7.94 3.84
CA GLU A 2 5.23 7.89 3.60
C GLU A 2 4.70 8.93 2.59
N GLN A 3 5.51 9.95 2.26
CA GLN A 3 5.09 11.09 1.45
C GLN A 3 4.77 10.78 -0.02
N VAL A 4 5.29 9.68 -0.59
CA VAL A 4 4.98 9.33 -2.00
C VAL A 4 3.70 8.50 -2.11
N ARG A 5 3.40 7.64 -1.13
CA ARG A 5 2.10 6.97 -1.00
C ARG A 5 0.98 7.97 -0.65
N LEU A 6 1.34 9.03 0.06
CA LEU A 6 0.48 10.19 0.34
C LEU A 6 0.29 11.13 -0.85
N ALA A 7 1.12 11.09 -1.90
CA ALA A 7 0.93 12.01 -3.04
C ALA A 7 -0.31 11.68 -3.88
N PHE A 8 -0.74 10.41 -3.88
CA PHE A 8 -1.92 9.95 -4.61
C PHE A 8 -3.20 9.96 -3.74
N VAL A 9 -3.08 9.57 -2.47
CA VAL A 9 -4.07 9.79 -1.38
C VAL A 9 -4.28 11.30 -1.10
N GLY A 10 -3.29 12.13 -1.41
CA GLY A 10 -3.31 13.59 -1.29
C GLY A 10 -3.81 14.30 -2.54
N SER A 11 -4.29 13.56 -3.56
CA SER A 11 -5.02 14.18 -4.65
C SER A 11 -6.25 14.90 -4.07
N TYR A 12 -6.55 16.07 -4.63
CA TYR A 12 -7.73 16.87 -4.26
C TYR A 12 -9.02 16.01 -4.31
N GLU A 13 -9.05 15.01 -5.18
CA GLU A 13 -10.16 14.06 -5.32
C GLU A 13 -10.28 13.10 -4.14
N PHE A 14 -9.20 12.47 -3.68
CA PHE A 14 -9.26 11.58 -2.52
C PHE A 14 -9.69 12.33 -1.26
N PHE A 15 -9.12 13.52 -1.02
CA PHE A 15 -9.51 14.35 0.12
C PHE A 15 -10.99 14.77 0.03
N ASN A 16 -11.49 15.14 -1.15
CA ASN A 16 -12.92 15.45 -1.33
C ASN A 16 -13.82 14.22 -1.15
N ILE A 17 -13.38 13.05 -1.62
CA ILE A 17 -14.09 11.79 -1.47
C ILE A 17 -14.16 11.40 0.02
N THR A 18 -13.08 11.55 0.80
CA THR A 18 -13.09 11.18 2.22
C THR A 18 -13.75 12.20 3.14
N ASN A 19 -13.81 13.49 2.76
CA ASN A 19 -14.40 14.56 3.57
C ASN A 19 -15.90 14.80 3.31
N GLY A 20 -16.48 14.22 2.26
CA GLY A 20 -17.90 14.37 1.95
C GLY A 20 -18.50 13.36 0.97
N GLY A 21 -17.75 12.32 0.59
CA GLY A 21 -18.22 11.26 -0.29
C GLY A 21 -19.05 10.20 0.43
N ASP A 22 -19.81 9.43 -0.35
CA ASP A 22 -20.57 8.28 0.14
C ASP A 22 -19.62 7.18 0.68
N PRO A 23 -19.92 6.53 1.82
CA PRO A 23 -19.10 5.45 2.38
C PRO A 23 -18.76 4.32 1.39
N SER A 24 -19.67 3.98 0.48
CA SER A 24 -19.45 2.97 -0.56
C SER A 24 -18.34 3.38 -1.53
N THR A 25 -18.30 4.66 -1.91
CA THR A 25 -17.26 5.23 -2.78
C THR A 25 -15.93 5.32 -2.05
N ILE A 26 -15.93 5.72 -0.78
CA ILE A 26 -14.72 5.79 0.04
C ILE A 26 -14.10 4.40 0.21
N ILE A 27 -14.91 3.38 0.52
CA ILE A 27 -14.43 2.00 0.63
C ILE A 27 -13.83 1.54 -0.70
N GLU A 28 -14.49 1.83 -1.83
CA GLU A 28 -13.96 1.47 -3.14
C GLU A 28 -12.60 2.12 -3.43
N ALA A 29 -12.46 3.41 -3.13
CA ALA A 29 -11.19 4.12 -3.26
C ALA A 29 -10.10 3.46 -2.41
N LEU A 30 -10.38 3.15 -1.13
CA LEU A 30 -9.41 2.49 -0.25
C LEU A 30 -8.94 1.12 -0.75
N TYR A 31 -9.83 0.31 -1.35
CA TYR A 31 -9.45 -0.95 -1.99
C TYR A 31 -8.52 -0.73 -3.17
N ASN A 32 -8.86 0.18 -4.08
CA ASN A 32 -8.06 0.43 -5.28
C ASN A 32 -6.69 1.05 -4.92
N ASP A 33 -6.66 1.99 -3.99
CA ASP A 33 -5.44 2.71 -3.61
C ASP A 33 -4.49 1.90 -2.72
N LEU A 34 -5.03 1.20 -1.71
CA LEU A 34 -4.19 0.53 -0.72
C LEU A 34 -3.92 -0.93 -1.07
N LEU A 35 -4.81 -1.57 -1.83
CA LEU A 35 -4.71 -2.98 -2.21
C LEU A 35 -4.55 -3.20 -3.72
N GLY A 36 -4.68 -2.14 -4.55
CA GLY A 36 -4.46 -2.26 -6.01
C GLY A 36 -5.55 -3.04 -6.74
N ARG A 37 -6.73 -3.24 -6.13
CA ARG A 37 -7.81 -4.05 -6.70
C ARG A 37 -9.19 -3.52 -6.32
N PRO A 38 -10.26 -3.88 -7.05
CA PRO A 38 -11.62 -3.56 -6.65
C PRO A 38 -12.06 -4.32 -5.39
N SER A 39 -13.05 -3.76 -4.70
CA SER A 39 -13.63 -4.38 -3.51
C SER A 39 -14.51 -5.60 -3.84
N ASP A 40 -14.44 -6.64 -3.00
CA ASP A 40 -15.37 -7.77 -3.09
C ASP A 40 -16.73 -7.39 -2.47
N PRO A 41 -17.86 -7.94 -2.96
CA PRO A 41 -19.18 -7.62 -2.42
C PRO A 41 -19.31 -7.86 -0.90
N ALA A 42 -18.74 -8.95 -0.40
CA ALA A 42 -18.77 -9.30 1.02
C ALA A 42 -17.91 -8.34 1.87
N GLY A 43 -16.68 -8.06 1.42
CA GLY A 43 -15.77 -7.13 2.11
C GLY A 43 -16.34 -5.72 2.14
N LYS A 44 -16.89 -5.25 1.02
CA LYS A 44 -17.56 -3.95 0.93
C LYS A 44 -18.74 -3.85 1.90
N SER A 45 -19.61 -4.86 1.94
CA SER A 45 -20.74 -4.89 2.86
C SER A 45 -20.31 -4.89 4.33
N TYR A 46 -19.22 -5.58 4.67
CA TYR A 46 -18.67 -5.59 6.01
C TYR A 46 -18.20 -4.19 6.44
N TRP A 47 -17.43 -3.53 5.58
CA TRP A 47 -16.91 -2.18 5.86
C TRP A 47 -17.99 -1.10 5.85
N LEU A 48 -19.03 -1.25 5.04
CA LEU A 48 -20.20 -0.36 5.09
C LEU A 48 -20.89 -0.41 6.46
N THR A 49 -20.93 -1.59 7.08
CA THR A 49 -21.52 -1.77 8.42
C THR A 49 -20.61 -1.23 9.53
N HIS A 50 -19.29 -1.25 9.32
CA HIS A 50 -18.27 -0.85 10.31
C HIS A 50 -17.47 0.37 9.83
N PHE A 51 -18.14 1.30 9.16
CA PHE A 51 -17.45 2.34 8.41
C PHE A 51 -16.64 3.26 9.33
N ASN A 52 -15.32 3.16 9.20
CA ASN A 52 -14.36 4.07 9.79
C ASN A 52 -13.13 4.08 8.90
N VAL A 53 -12.87 5.20 8.23
CA VAL A 53 -11.77 5.33 7.26
C VAL A 53 -10.42 4.97 7.88
N ASN A 54 -10.15 5.45 9.09
CA ASN A 54 -8.88 5.18 9.77
C ASN A 54 -8.71 3.69 10.09
N THR A 55 -9.77 3.04 10.59
CA THR A 55 -9.74 1.60 10.86
C THR A 55 -9.51 0.79 9.59
N ILE A 56 -10.24 1.09 8.51
CA ILE A 56 -10.12 0.37 7.24
C ILE A 56 -8.72 0.55 6.65
N ALA A 57 -8.25 1.80 6.56
CA ALA A 57 -6.93 2.11 6.03
C ALA A 57 -5.84 1.40 6.83
N ASN A 58 -5.91 1.42 8.17
CA ASN A 58 -4.93 0.75 9.03
C ASN A 58 -4.96 -0.78 8.82
N GLN A 59 -6.15 -1.40 8.77
CA GLN A 59 -6.29 -2.83 8.50
C GLN A 59 -5.68 -3.22 7.14
N PHE A 60 -5.86 -2.40 6.10
CA PHE A 60 -5.29 -2.65 4.78
C PHE A 60 -3.78 -2.44 4.77
N LEU A 61 -3.30 -1.31 5.32
CA LEU A 61 -1.87 -0.96 5.40
C LEU A 61 -1.03 -2.04 6.06
N PHE A 62 -1.51 -2.62 7.15
CA PHE A 62 -0.79 -3.64 7.92
C PHE A 62 -1.12 -5.08 7.51
N SER A 63 -2.05 -5.28 6.58
CA SER A 63 -2.33 -6.60 6.00
C SER A 63 -1.17 -7.12 5.15
N LEU A 64 -1.16 -8.43 4.89
CA LEU A 64 -0.24 -9.03 3.94
C LEU A 64 -0.33 -8.35 2.56
N GLU A 65 -1.54 -8.15 2.07
CA GLU A 65 -1.82 -7.59 0.75
C GLU A 65 -1.33 -6.14 0.63
N GLY A 66 -1.63 -5.29 1.61
CA GLY A 66 -1.17 -3.89 1.59
C GLY A 66 0.36 -3.75 1.73
N ARG A 67 1.02 -4.70 2.40
CA ARG A 67 2.50 -4.75 2.46
C ARG A 67 3.11 -5.23 1.15
N GLN A 68 2.46 -6.17 0.45
CA GLN A 68 2.89 -6.58 -0.89
C GLN A 68 2.83 -5.39 -1.86
N VAL A 69 1.68 -4.70 -1.94
CA VAL A 69 1.52 -3.50 -2.78
C VAL A 69 2.59 -2.44 -2.45
N LEU A 70 2.92 -2.25 -1.17
CA LEU A 70 3.97 -1.34 -0.75
C LEU A 70 5.34 -1.77 -1.28
N VAL A 71 5.71 -3.03 -1.12
CA VAL A 71 7.00 -3.55 -1.62
C VAL A 71 7.07 -3.46 -3.15
N GLU A 72 5.98 -3.76 -3.86
CA GLU A 72 5.90 -3.59 -5.33
C GLU A 72 6.18 -2.13 -5.74
N SER A 73 5.66 -1.17 -4.97
CA SER A 73 5.96 0.25 -5.19
C SER A 73 7.43 0.59 -4.98
N TYR A 74 8.14 -0.08 -4.07
CA TYR A 74 9.59 0.12 -3.87
C TYR A 74 10.40 -0.43 -5.04
N TYR A 75 10.06 -1.61 -5.56
CA TYR A 75 10.72 -2.16 -6.75
C TYR A 75 10.63 -1.20 -7.95
N THR A 76 9.46 -0.61 -8.17
CA THR A 76 9.23 0.29 -9.31
C THR A 76 9.82 1.69 -9.09
N SER A 77 9.71 2.24 -7.88
CA SER A 77 10.16 3.62 -7.58
C SER A 77 11.65 3.73 -7.25
N ILE A 78 12.26 2.72 -6.63
CA ILE A 78 13.66 2.72 -6.18
C ILE A 78 14.56 1.95 -7.14
N LEU A 79 14.16 0.74 -7.53
CA LEU A 79 14.97 -0.13 -8.39
C LEU A 79 14.62 0.00 -9.88
N HIS A 80 13.57 0.75 -10.23
CA HIS A 80 13.09 0.93 -11.60
C HIS A 80 12.89 -0.38 -12.38
N ARG A 81 12.52 -1.46 -11.68
CA ARG A 81 12.25 -2.78 -12.26
C ARG A 81 10.99 -3.40 -11.67
N GLY A 82 10.49 -4.46 -12.33
CA GLY A 82 9.47 -5.32 -11.75
C GLY A 82 10.04 -6.18 -10.62
N PHE A 83 9.21 -6.49 -9.62
CA PHE A 83 9.56 -7.43 -8.56
C PHE A 83 9.66 -8.85 -9.11
N ASP A 84 10.52 -9.67 -8.50
CA ASP A 84 10.42 -11.12 -8.58
C ASP A 84 9.68 -11.67 -7.36
N LYS A 85 9.09 -12.86 -7.52
CA LYS A 85 8.21 -13.44 -6.48
C LYS A 85 8.96 -13.67 -5.17
N SER A 86 10.18 -14.17 -5.24
CA SER A 86 11.01 -14.49 -4.06
C SER A 86 11.39 -13.24 -3.28
N GLY A 87 11.83 -12.18 -3.97
CA GLY A 87 12.13 -10.89 -3.38
C GLY A 87 10.88 -10.25 -2.76
N LEU A 88 9.75 -10.24 -3.47
CA LEU A 88 8.48 -9.72 -2.94
C LEU A 88 8.08 -10.42 -1.64
N ASP A 89 8.12 -11.75 -1.58
CA ASP A 89 7.81 -12.49 -0.36
C ASP A 89 8.79 -12.16 0.77
N TYR A 90 10.09 -12.13 0.48
CA TYR A 90 11.12 -11.84 1.48
C TYR A 90 10.92 -10.48 2.15
N TRP A 91 10.79 -9.41 1.36
CA TRP A 91 10.63 -8.05 1.90
C TRP A 91 9.29 -7.88 2.61
N THR A 92 8.23 -8.50 2.08
CA THR A 92 6.90 -8.48 2.71
C THR A 92 6.93 -9.15 4.09
N GLN A 93 7.63 -10.29 4.24
CA GLN A 93 7.77 -10.98 5.52
C GLN A 93 8.59 -10.15 6.52
N ARG A 94 9.60 -9.40 6.06
CA ARG A 94 10.34 -8.49 6.93
C ARG A 94 9.46 -7.38 7.49
N LEU A 95 8.65 -6.75 6.64
CA LEU A 95 7.64 -5.80 7.09
C LEU A 95 6.73 -6.48 8.12
N LEU A 96 6.13 -7.63 7.80
CA LEU A 96 5.21 -8.36 8.71
C LEU A 96 5.84 -8.69 10.06
N SER A 97 7.15 -8.92 10.09
CA SER A 97 7.92 -9.20 11.30
C SER A 97 8.26 -7.94 12.12
N GLY A 98 7.85 -6.76 11.67
CA GLY A 98 8.00 -5.49 12.38
C GLY A 98 9.15 -4.61 11.90
N ALA A 99 9.79 -4.94 10.77
CA ALA A 99 10.73 -3.99 10.13
C ALA A 99 9.98 -2.72 9.72
N SER A 100 10.64 -1.57 9.87
CA SER A 100 10.08 -0.31 9.39
C SER A 100 10.27 -0.17 7.87
N ASP A 101 9.40 0.61 7.24
CA ASP A 101 9.54 1.00 5.83
C ASP A 101 10.93 1.59 5.54
N GLU A 102 11.49 2.35 6.49
CA GLU A 102 12.79 3.02 6.37
C GLU A 102 13.94 2.01 6.35
N ASP A 103 13.86 0.97 7.18
CA ASP A 103 14.84 -0.13 7.16
C ASP A 103 14.79 -0.85 5.81
N ILE A 104 13.60 -1.12 5.30
CA ILE A 104 13.44 -1.77 3.99
C ILE A 104 13.99 -0.89 2.88
N ILE A 105 13.67 0.40 2.84
CA ILE A 105 14.18 1.33 1.83
C ILE A 105 15.70 1.42 1.89
N ALA A 106 16.29 1.51 3.09
CA ALA A 106 17.74 1.55 3.26
C ALA A 106 18.41 0.25 2.76
N ASP A 107 17.79 -0.90 3.02
CA ASP A 107 18.27 -2.17 2.52
C ASP A 107 18.14 -2.28 0.99
N PHE A 108 17.05 -1.78 0.40
CA PHE A 108 16.91 -1.71 -1.06
C PHE A 108 18.02 -0.85 -1.69
N LEU A 109 18.29 0.33 -1.12
CA LEU A 109 19.32 1.27 -1.62
C LEU A 109 20.75 0.76 -1.42
N SER A 110 20.99 -0.07 -0.40
CA SER A 110 22.31 -0.66 -0.13
C SER A 110 22.52 -2.03 -0.75
N SER A 111 21.46 -2.66 -1.27
CA SER A 111 21.54 -3.97 -1.90
C SER A 111 22.31 -3.92 -3.21
N ASP A 112 22.99 -5.02 -3.53
CA ASP A 112 23.60 -5.24 -4.84
C ASP A 112 22.60 -5.05 -6.01
N GLU A 113 21.30 -5.22 -5.76
CA GLU A 113 20.24 -4.97 -6.75
C GLU A 113 20.17 -3.51 -7.21
N TYR A 114 20.42 -2.52 -6.35
CA TYR A 114 20.45 -1.11 -6.75
C TYR A 114 21.63 -0.83 -7.69
N PHE A 115 22.78 -1.44 -7.44
CA PHE A 115 24.00 -1.33 -8.27
C PHE A 115 23.90 -2.09 -9.60
N LEU A 116 23.03 -3.09 -9.70
CA LEU A 116 22.77 -3.82 -10.94
C LEU A 116 21.65 -3.20 -11.78
N SER A 117 20.81 -2.35 -11.20
CA SER A 117 19.69 -1.68 -11.87
C SER A 117 19.99 -0.25 -12.35
N HIS A 118 21.19 0.28 -12.06
CA HIS A 118 21.69 1.61 -12.48
C HIS A 118 23.12 1.51 -13.01
#